data_AF-A0A645I9S6-F1
#
_entry.id   AF-A0A645I9S6-F1
#
_cell.length_a   1.000
_cell.length_b   1.000
_cell.length_c   1.000
_cell.angle_alpha   90.00
_cell.angle_beta   90.00
_cell.angle_gamma   90.00
#
_symmetry.space_group_name_H-M   'P 1'
#
loop_
_entity.id
_entity.type
_entity.pdbx_description
1 polymer ?
#
loop_
_entity_poly.entity_id
_entity_poly.type
_entity_poly.pdbx_seq_one_letter_code
_entity_poly.pdbx_strand_id
1 'polypeptide(L)'
;MFEKAFTGRNGEGYPPERKEPQVRNAGILNQVKAAVVKENYLDTLRAIDPELVKTAVSGPRFQQCFFENCQDKAIEAFVREVIG
;
A
#
# COMPACT_ATOMS: atom_id res chain seq x y z
N MET A 1 11.43 -2.22 18.97
CA MET A 1 10.62 -2.69 17.81
C MET A 1 11.26 -2.25 16.48
N PHE A 2 11.49 -0.95 16.26
CA PHE A 2 12.03 -0.44 14.99
C PHE A 2 13.39 -1.00 14.57
N GLU A 3 14.34 -1.17 15.49
CA GLU A 3 15.64 -1.78 15.17
C GLU A 3 15.49 -3.15 14.49
N LYS A 4 14.55 -3.99 14.96
CA LYS A 4 14.31 -5.31 14.36
C LYS A 4 13.52 -5.25 13.06
N ALA A 5 12.68 -4.24 12.87
CA ALA A 5 11.91 -4.06 11.64
C ALA A 5 12.76 -3.52 10.47
N PHE A 6 13.83 -2.78 10.77
CA PHE A 6 14.65 -2.07 9.76
C PHE A 6 16.11 -2.55 9.70
N THR A 7 16.48 -3.60 10.42
CA THR A 7 17.83 -4.21 10.36
C THR A 7 17.76 -5.64 9.82
N GLY A 8 18.67 -6.01 8.93
CA GLY A 8 18.77 -7.36 8.35
C GLY A 8 18.05 -7.50 7.00
N ARG A 9 17.92 -8.74 6.52
CA ARG A 9 17.20 -9.07 5.27
C ARG A 9 15.78 -9.50 5.57
N ASN A 10 14.83 -8.98 4.80
CA ASN A 10 13.41 -9.35 4.91
C ASN A 10 13.13 -10.67 4.18
N GLY A 11 12.13 -11.41 4.64
CA GLY A 11 11.65 -12.61 3.92
C GLY A 11 12.54 -13.84 4.03
N GLU A 12 13.45 -13.90 5.01
CA GLU A 12 14.30 -15.08 5.24
C GLU A 12 13.53 -16.25 5.89
N GLY A 13 12.30 -16.04 6.31
CA GLY A 13 11.47 -17.02 7.01
C GLY A 13 11.94 -17.29 8.43
N TYR A 14 11.02 -17.76 9.27
CA TYR A 14 11.38 -18.25 10.61
C TYR A 14 10.52 -19.46 11.01
N PRO A 15 11.13 -20.58 11.42
CA PRO A 15 12.57 -20.84 11.42
C PRO A 15 13.16 -20.92 9.97
N PRO A 16 14.47 -20.72 9.77
CA PRO A 16 15.07 -20.51 8.44
C PRO A 16 14.81 -21.64 7.44
N GLU A 17 14.74 -22.89 7.89
CA GLU A 17 14.43 -24.06 7.09
C GLU A 17 13.01 -24.04 6.48
N ARG A 18 12.13 -23.15 6.97
CA ARG A 18 10.78 -22.94 6.43
C ARG A 18 10.68 -21.75 5.48
N LYS A 19 11.80 -21.17 5.05
CA LYS A 19 11.82 -20.03 4.12
C LYS A 19 10.99 -20.28 2.86
N GLU A 20 11.26 -21.38 2.17
CA GLU A 20 10.63 -21.69 0.88
C GLU A 20 9.09 -21.75 0.95
N PRO A 21 8.47 -22.56 1.84
CA PRO A 21 7.01 -22.58 1.93
C PRO A 21 6.43 -21.24 2.40
N GLN A 22 7.14 -20.47 3.24
CA GLN A 22 6.66 -19.16 3.71
C GLN A 22 6.68 -18.11 2.58
N VAL A 23 7.76 -18.03 1.81
CA VAL A 23 7.87 -17.13 0.65
C VAL A 23 6.83 -17.50 -0.41
N ARG A 24 6.64 -18.80 -0.68
CA ARG A 24 5.59 -19.28 -1.58
C ARG A 24 4.20 -18.84 -1.12
N ASN A 25 3.88 -19.03 0.16
CA ASN A 25 2.57 -18.67 0.70
C ASN A 25 2.34 -17.15 0.72
N ALA A 26 3.38 -16.34 0.96
CA ALA A 26 3.29 -14.89 0.82
C ALA A 26 2.98 -14.47 -0.63
N GLY A 27 3.57 -15.16 -1.61
CA GLY A 27 3.23 -15.00 -3.03
C GLY A 27 1.77 -15.34 -3.33
N ILE A 28 1.27 -16.46 -2.81
CA ILE A 28 -0.15 -16.87 -2.95
C ILE A 28 -1.06 -15.82 -2.30
N LEU A 29 -0.71 -15.31 -1.12
CA LEU A 29 -1.49 -14.25 -0.46
C LEU A 29 -1.60 -13.00 -1.34
N ASN A 30 -0.52 -12.61 -2.01
CA ASN A 30 -0.56 -11.48 -2.96
C ASN A 30 -1.50 -11.76 -4.14
N GLN A 31 -1.48 -12.98 -4.69
CA GLN A 31 -2.39 -13.39 -5.77
C GLN A 31 -3.85 -13.38 -5.32
N VAL A 32 -4.14 -13.91 -4.12
CA VAL A 32 -5.48 -13.89 -3.55
C VAL A 32 -5.96 -12.45 -3.34
N LYS A 33 -5.12 -11.58 -2.80
CA LYS A 33 -5.45 -10.15 -2.64
C LYS A 33 -5.75 -9.48 -4.00
N ALA A 34 -4.96 -9.76 -5.03
CA ALA A 34 -5.19 -9.23 -6.36
C ALA A 34 -6.51 -9.74 -6.98
N ALA A 35 -6.91 -10.98 -6.68
CA ALA A 35 -8.14 -11.57 -7.20
C ALA A 35 -9.42 -11.05 -6.50
N VAL A 36 -9.33 -10.60 -5.24
CA VAL A 36 -10.50 -10.13 -4.46
C VAL A 36 -10.68 -8.61 -4.47
N VAL A 37 -9.61 -7.85 -4.75
CA VAL A 37 -9.66 -6.39 -4.90
C VAL A 37 -10.07 -6.07 -6.34
N LYS A 38 -10.72 -4.92 -6.57
CA LYS A 38 -11.00 -4.47 -7.95
C LYS A 38 -9.70 -4.43 -8.76
N GLU A 39 -9.78 -4.74 -10.06
CA GLU A 39 -8.63 -4.75 -10.99
C GLU A 39 -7.81 -3.46 -10.91
N ASN A 40 -8.50 -2.33 -10.68
CA ASN A 40 -7.89 -1.05 -10.39
C ASN A 40 -8.16 -0.63 -8.94
N TYR A 41 -7.08 -0.44 -8.18
CA TYR A 41 -7.15 0.06 -6.80
C TYR A 41 -7.81 1.45 -6.71
N LEU A 42 -7.62 2.34 -7.69
CA LEU A 42 -8.25 3.66 -7.69
C LEU A 42 -9.79 3.57 -7.78
N ASP A 43 -10.32 2.54 -8.44
CA ASP A 43 -11.77 2.31 -8.48
C ASP A 43 -12.29 1.82 -7.13
N THR A 44 -11.44 1.19 -6.32
CA THR A 44 -11.77 0.88 -4.93
C THR A 44 -11.83 2.16 -4.12
N LEU A 45 -10.85 3.04 -4.26
CA LEU A 45 -10.84 4.33 -3.56
C LEU A 45 -12.02 5.23 -3.94
N ARG A 46 -12.39 5.29 -5.23
CA ARG A 46 -13.57 6.04 -5.70
C ARG A 46 -14.91 5.49 -5.19
N ALA A 47 -14.95 4.23 -4.77
CA ALA A 47 -16.16 3.60 -4.24
C ALA A 47 -16.28 3.71 -2.71
N ILE A 48 -15.23 4.14 -2.02
CA ILE A 48 -15.28 4.48 -0.60
C ILE A 48 -15.97 5.85 -0.46
N ASP A 49 -16.58 6.09 0.71
CA ASP A 49 -17.11 7.42 1.07
C ASP A 49 -16.07 8.52 0.76
N PRO A 50 -16.38 9.45 -0.17
CA PRO A 50 -15.44 10.50 -0.57
C PRO A 50 -14.93 11.36 0.58
N GLU A 51 -15.77 11.62 1.60
CA GLU A 51 -15.36 12.42 2.75
C GLU A 51 -14.34 11.69 3.63
N LEU A 52 -14.43 10.36 3.70
CA LEU A 52 -13.44 9.54 4.40
C LEU A 52 -12.08 9.57 3.68
N VAL A 53 -12.09 9.44 2.36
CA VAL A 53 -10.87 9.52 1.55
C VAL A 53 -10.26 10.91 1.64
N LYS A 54 -11.09 11.97 1.50
CA LYS A 54 -10.67 13.36 1.61
C LYS A 54 -10.03 13.66 2.95
N THR A 55 -10.67 13.25 4.05
CA THR A 55 -10.14 13.42 5.40
C THR A 55 -8.77 12.76 5.55
N ALA A 56 -8.58 11.56 5.01
CA ALA A 56 -7.31 10.83 5.08
C ALA A 56 -6.16 11.55 4.35
N VAL A 57 -6.45 12.28 3.26
CA VAL A 57 -5.43 12.95 2.42
C VAL A 57 -5.31 14.47 2.61
N SER A 58 -6.16 15.08 3.44
CA SER A 58 -6.19 16.55 3.63
C SER A 58 -5.10 17.08 4.57
N GLY A 59 -4.38 16.21 5.28
CA GLY A 59 -3.34 16.64 6.22
C GLY A 59 -2.13 17.28 5.49
N PRO A 60 -1.62 18.45 5.93
CA PRO A 60 -0.53 19.14 5.23
C PRO A 60 0.76 18.32 5.16
N ARG A 61 1.08 17.55 6.21
CA ARG A 61 2.25 16.66 6.20
C ARG A 61 2.06 15.45 5.28
N PHE A 62 0.83 14.94 5.16
CA PHE A 62 0.52 13.89 4.20
C PHE A 62 0.77 14.41 2.79
N GLN A 63 0.19 15.56 2.44
CA GLN A 63 0.31 16.15 1.11
C GLN A 63 1.76 16.44 0.75
N GLN A 64 2.53 17.04 1.67
CA GLN A 64 3.96 17.29 1.44
C GLN A 64 4.70 15.99 1.11
N CYS A 65 4.63 15.00 2.02
CA CYS A 65 5.32 13.72 1.84
C CYS A 65 4.86 13.00 0.56
N PHE A 66 3.55 12.98 0.30
CA PHE A 66 2.95 12.32 -0.85
C PHE A 66 3.37 12.98 -2.16
N PHE A 67 3.17 14.30 -2.33
CA PHE A 67 3.46 14.98 -3.59
C PHE A 67 4.97 15.07 -3.90
N GLU A 68 5.84 15.11 -2.89
CA GLU A 68 7.29 15.10 -3.10
C GLU A 68 7.82 13.73 -3.56
N ASN A 69 7.17 12.63 -3.16
CA ASN A 69 7.70 11.27 -3.34
C ASN A 69 6.81 10.36 -4.21
N CYS A 70 5.64 10.82 -4.68
CA CYS A 70 4.72 10.02 -5.47
C CYS A 70 5.37 9.58 -6.79
N GLN A 71 5.28 8.28 -7.08
CA GLN A 71 5.85 7.68 -8.30
C GLN A 71 4.79 7.40 -9.37
N ASP A 72 3.51 7.54 -9.05
CA ASP A 72 2.40 7.20 -9.94
C ASP A 72 1.52 8.44 -10.20
N LYS A 73 1.48 8.87 -11.47
CA LYS A 73 0.74 10.06 -11.89
C LYS A 73 -0.77 9.89 -11.84
N ALA A 74 -1.30 8.68 -11.99
CA ALA A 74 -2.73 8.44 -11.86
C ALA A 74 -3.18 8.57 -10.39
N ILE A 75 -2.36 8.08 -9.45
CA ILE A 75 -2.63 8.26 -8.01
C ILE A 75 -2.49 9.73 -7.62
N GLU A 76 -1.45 10.42 -8.10
CA GLU A 76 -1.28 11.85 -7.86
C GLU A 76 -2.50 12.66 -8.34
N ALA A 77 -2.96 12.41 -9.57
CA ALA A 77 -4.14 13.06 -10.14
C ALA A 77 -5.41 12.79 -9.32
N PHE A 78 -5.62 11.54 -8.87
CA PHE A 78 -6.74 11.18 -8.01
C PHE A 78 -6.71 11.94 -6.68
N VAL A 79 -5.56 12.04 -6.01
CA VAL A 79 -5.47 12.77 -4.73
C VAL A 79 -5.74 14.26 -4.93
N ARG A 80 -5.27 14.86 -6.04
CA ARG A 80 -5.59 16.25 -6.40
C ARG A 80 -7.09 16.46 -6.64
N GLU A 81 -7.74 15.54 -7.34
CA GLU A 81 -9.19 15.53 -7.56
C GLU A 81 -9.97 15.51 -6.23
N VAL A 82 -9.53 14.69 -5.26
CA VAL A 82 -10.21 14.53 -3.97
C VAL A 82 -10.12 15.78 -3.08
N ILE A 83 -8.98 16.47 -3.07
CA ILE A 83 -8.78 17.65 -2.21
C ILE A 83 -9.48 18.91 -2.74
N GLY A 84 -9.70 19.00 -4.05
CA GLY A 84 -10.26 20.17 -4.73
C GLY A 84 -9.19 21.14 -5.23
#